data_AF-A0A535JU39-F1
#
_entry.id   AF-A0A535JU39-F1
#
_cell.length_a   1.000
_cell.length_b   1.000
_cell.length_c   1.000
_cell.angle_alpha   90.00
_cell.angle_beta   90.00
_cell.angle_gamma   90.00
#
_symmetry.space_group_name_H-M   'P 1'
#
loop_
_entity.id
_entity.type
_entity.pdbx_description
1 polymer ?
#
loop_
_entity_poly.entity_id
_entity_poly.type
_entity_poly.pdbx_seq_one_letter_code
_entity_poly.pdbx_strand_id
1 'polypeptide(L)'
;MRVARQYVARRTVGFTESVIREMTRLCAIHGGINLAQGFPNFPAPPQVKEAAKRAIDADINQYAITWGSKSLRDALARTYRELYAMEVDPETMLTVTCGSTEAMISTLLAICDPGDEVIVLEPFYENYGPD
;
A
#
# COMPACT_ATOMS: atom_id res chain seq x y z
N MET A 1 1.17 35.44 -22.81
CA MET A 1 0.88 35.07 -21.41
C MET A 1 1.94 34.05 -20.98
N ARG A 2 2.84 34.39 -20.04
CA ARG A 2 3.81 33.41 -19.51
C ARG A 2 3.06 32.51 -18.53
N VAL A 3 2.98 31.21 -18.84
CA VAL A 3 2.48 30.20 -17.89
C VAL A 3 3.40 30.22 -16.67
N ALA A 4 2.81 30.35 -15.48
CA ALA A 4 3.57 30.34 -14.23
C ALA A 4 4.38 29.04 -14.13
N ARG A 5 5.63 29.14 -13.66
CA ARG A 5 6.53 28.00 -13.52
C ARG A 5 5.91 27.01 -12.52
N GLN A 6 5.57 25.81 -12.98
CA GLN A 6 5.21 24.71 -12.06
C GLN A 6 6.45 24.31 -11.27
N TYR A 7 6.34 24.33 -9.94
CA TYR A 7 7.41 23.92 -9.01
C TYR A 7 7.40 22.41 -8.71
N VAL A 8 6.55 21.65 -9.41
CA VAL A 8 6.39 20.21 -9.23
C VAL A 8 7.01 19.45 -10.40
N ALA A 9 7.41 18.20 -10.16
CA ALA A 9 7.93 17.34 -11.22
C ALA A 9 6.83 17.08 -12.27
N ARG A 10 7.19 17.08 -13.56
CA ARG A 10 6.22 16.87 -14.65
C ARG A 10 5.35 15.61 -14.47
N ARG A 11 5.94 14.53 -13.94
CA ARG A 11 5.26 13.25 -13.69
C ARG A 11 4.14 13.31 -12.64
N THR A 12 4.10 14.34 -11.80
CA THR A 12 3.09 14.48 -10.74
C THR A 12 1.99 15.47 -11.09
N VAL A 13 2.00 16.02 -12.32
CA VAL A 13 1.03 17.05 -12.73
C VAL A 13 -0.39 16.50 -12.91
N GLY A 14 -0.53 15.20 -13.22
CA GLY A 14 -1.83 14.54 -13.35
C GLY A 14 -2.52 14.32 -12.00
N PHE A 15 -1.74 13.97 -10.96
CA PHE A 15 -2.28 13.46 -9.70
C PHE A 15 -3.39 14.32 -9.10
N THR A 16 -4.55 13.71 -8.96
CA THR A 16 -5.73 14.31 -8.34
C THR A 16 -5.99 13.74 -6.95
N GLU A 17 -7.08 14.19 -6.32
CA GLU A 17 -7.54 13.64 -5.05
C GLU A 17 -8.40 12.39 -5.27
N SER A 18 -8.21 11.36 -4.45
CA SER A 18 -9.07 10.16 -4.42
C SER A 18 -10.54 10.52 -4.21
N VAL A 19 -11.40 9.98 -5.08
CA VAL A 19 -12.85 10.14 -5.06
C VAL A 19 -13.45 9.58 -3.76
N ILE A 20 -12.86 8.52 -3.20
CA ILE A 20 -13.29 7.91 -1.92
C ILE A 20 -13.17 8.93 -0.77
N ARG A 21 -12.11 9.75 -0.79
CA ARG A 21 -11.89 10.77 0.23
C ARG A 21 -12.88 11.93 0.09
N GLU A 22 -13.20 12.31 -1.13
CA GLU A 22 -14.24 13.29 -1.41
C GLU A 22 -15.61 12.82 -0.89
N MET A 23 -16.01 11.60 -1.23
CA MET A 23 -17.29 11.03 -0.78
C MET A 23 -17.38 10.95 0.75
N THR A 24 -16.28 10.62 1.41
CA THR A 24 -16.22 10.59 2.89
C THR A 24 -16.53 11.95 3.50
N ARG A 25 -16.02 13.05 2.93
CA ARG A 25 -16.35 14.40 3.42
C ARG A 25 -17.80 14.77 3.17
N LEU A 26 -18.34 14.45 1.99
CA LEU A 26 -19.74 14.71 1.67
C LEU A 26 -20.68 13.95 2.62
N CYS A 27 -20.41 12.67 2.88
CA CYS A 27 -21.13 11.90 3.90
C CYS A 27 -21.12 12.59 5.27
N ALA A 28 -19.97 13.11 5.71
CA ALA A 28 -19.87 13.79 7.00
C ALA A 28 -20.68 15.10 7.04
N ILE A 29 -20.64 15.91 5.99
CA ILE A 29 -21.41 17.16 5.87
C ILE A 29 -22.93 16.88 5.95
N HIS A 30 -23.38 15.78 5.35
CA HIS A 30 -24.80 15.45 5.25
C HIS A 30 -25.29 14.48 6.33
N GLY A 31 -24.44 14.04 7.26
CA GLY A 31 -24.80 13.04 8.27
C GLY A 31 -25.18 11.68 7.67
N GLY A 32 -24.64 11.34 6.50
CA GLY A 32 -24.94 10.10 5.78
C GLY A 32 -24.20 8.89 6.31
N ILE A 33 -24.70 7.69 5.98
CA ILE A 33 -23.99 6.42 6.22
C ILE A 33 -22.98 6.21 5.09
N ASN A 34 -21.69 6.22 5.43
CA ASN A 34 -20.63 6.06 4.45
C ASN A 34 -20.40 4.58 4.10
N LEU A 35 -20.91 4.16 2.94
CA LEU A 35 -20.66 2.83 2.37
C LEU A 35 -19.58 2.81 1.28
N ALA A 36 -18.95 3.96 1.00
CA ALA A 36 -17.92 4.07 -0.03
C ALA A 36 -16.52 3.70 0.48
N GLN A 37 -16.32 3.69 1.79
CA GLN A 37 -15.00 3.52 2.40
C GLN A 37 -14.64 2.04 2.59
N GLY A 38 -13.56 1.61 1.94
CA GLY A 38 -13.08 0.23 1.96
C GLY A 38 -12.30 -0.18 3.20
N PHE A 39 -12.69 0.25 4.41
CA PHE A 39 -12.10 -0.26 5.65
C PHE A 39 -13.16 -0.70 6.66
N PRO A 40 -12.82 -1.62 7.58
CA PRO A 40 -13.74 -2.08 8.62
C PRO A 40 -14.21 -0.95 9.55
N ASN A 41 -15.51 -0.93 9.85
CA ASN A 41 -16.09 -0.09 10.92
C ASN A 41 -16.13 -0.82 12.29
N PHE A 42 -15.36 -1.90 12.43
CA PHE A 42 -15.24 -2.71 13.64
C PHE A 42 -13.76 -2.84 14.05
N PRO A 43 -13.47 -3.15 15.33
CA PRO A 43 -12.10 -3.17 15.82
C PRO A 43 -11.27 -4.31 15.21
N ALA A 44 -9.97 -4.07 15.07
CA ALA A 44 -9.01 -5.11 14.70
C ALA A 44 -9.00 -6.28 15.72
N PRO A 45 -8.67 -7.51 15.28
CA PRO A 45 -8.56 -8.68 16.15
C PRO A 45 -7.65 -8.43 17.37
N PRO A 46 -8.05 -8.85 18.59
CA PRO A 46 -7.26 -8.65 19.81
C PRO A 46 -5.81 -9.13 19.70
N GLN A 47 -5.58 -10.26 19.05
CA GLN A 47 -4.28 -10.91 18.92
C GLN A 47 -3.25 -10.01 18.21
N VAL A 48 -3.68 -9.27 17.17
CA VAL A 48 -2.83 -8.33 16.43
C VAL A 48 -2.48 -7.13 17.30
N LYS A 49 -3.46 -6.59 18.03
CA LYS A 49 -3.26 -5.47 18.96
C LYS A 49 -2.28 -5.85 20.07
N GLU A 50 -2.45 -7.02 20.68
CA GLU A 50 -1.55 -7.49 21.74
C GLU A 50 -0.15 -7.80 21.22
N ALA A 51 0.00 -8.31 19.99
CA ALA A 51 1.32 -8.50 19.38
C ALA A 51 2.06 -7.18 19.16
N ALA A 52 1.36 -6.15 18.67
CA ALA A 52 1.93 -4.82 18.51
C ALA A 52 2.36 -4.21 19.85
N LYS A 53 1.51 -4.29 20.89
CA LYS A 53 1.86 -3.84 22.25
C LYS A 53 3.11 -4.53 22.77
N ARG A 54 3.17 -5.86 22.71
CA ARG A 54 4.35 -6.61 23.18
C ARG A 54 5.63 -6.21 22.45
N ALA A 55 5.58 -5.91 21.16
CA ALA A 55 6.74 -5.46 20.42
C ALA A 55 7.23 -4.08 20.89
N ILE A 56 6.29 -3.18 21.21
CA ILE A 56 6.58 -1.86 21.79
C ILE A 56 7.17 -2.03 23.20
N ASP A 57 6.52 -2.81 24.07
CA ASP A 57 6.94 -3.03 25.46
C ASP A 57 8.31 -3.72 25.55
N ALA A 58 8.68 -4.49 24.54
CA ALA A 58 9.97 -5.16 24.42
C ALA A 58 11.05 -4.32 23.71
N ASP A 59 10.80 -3.03 23.46
CA ASP A 59 11.71 -2.11 22.79
C ASP A 59 12.20 -2.60 21.41
N ILE A 60 11.35 -3.31 20.66
CA ILE A 60 11.64 -3.72 19.27
C ILE A 60 11.42 -2.50 18.36
N ASN A 61 12.36 -1.55 18.41
CA ASN A 61 12.24 -0.23 17.80
C ASN A 61 13.47 0.19 16.96
N GLN A 62 14.44 -0.70 16.80
CA GLN A 62 15.61 -0.47 15.93
C GLN A 62 15.29 -0.81 14.47
N TYR A 63 16.12 -0.31 13.56
CA TYR A 63 15.94 -0.55 12.12
C TYR A 63 15.87 -2.05 11.81
N ALA A 64 14.84 -2.43 11.06
CA ALA A 64 14.84 -3.68 10.33
C ALA A 64 15.87 -3.60 9.18
N ILE A 65 16.25 -4.75 8.65
CA ILE A 65 16.98 -4.80 7.38
C ILE A 65 16.12 -4.21 6.25
N THR A 66 16.76 -3.80 5.16
CA THR A 66 16.14 -3.01 4.08
C THR A 66 14.86 -3.62 3.50
N TRP A 67 14.76 -4.94 3.38
CA TRP A 67 13.60 -5.64 2.81
C TRP A 67 12.65 -6.24 3.85
N GLY A 68 12.79 -5.84 5.12
CA GLY A 68 11.88 -6.20 6.21
C GLY A 68 12.42 -7.25 7.19
N SER A 69 11.82 -7.28 8.39
CA SER A 69 12.27 -8.18 9.47
C SER A 69 12.20 -9.66 9.06
N LYS A 70 13.22 -10.43 9.42
CA LYS A 70 13.33 -11.87 9.14
C LYS A 70 12.10 -12.65 9.61
N SER A 71 11.64 -12.41 10.84
CA SER A 71 10.49 -13.11 11.43
C SER A 71 9.20 -12.94 10.62
N LEU A 72 8.95 -11.73 10.11
CA LEU A 72 7.81 -11.45 9.24
C LEU A 72 7.96 -12.17 7.89
N ARG A 73 9.12 -12.07 7.24
CA ARG A 73 9.37 -12.73 5.95
C ARG A 73 9.24 -14.25 6.05
N ASP A 74 9.74 -14.85 7.13
CA ASP A 74 9.57 -16.30 7.38
C ASP A 74 8.11 -16.68 7.58
N ALA A 75 7.33 -15.85 8.29
CA ALA A 75 5.91 -16.08 8.46
C ALA A 75 5.15 -15.98 7.13
N LEU A 76 5.51 -15.03 6.27
CA LEU A 76 4.95 -14.89 4.92
C LEU A 76 5.30 -16.11 4.07
N ALA A 77 6.56 -16.53 4.00
CA ALA A 77 6.97 -17.72 3.24
C ALA A 77 6.20 -18.99 3.68
N ARG A 78 6.04 -19.21 4.99
CA ARG A 78 5.18 -20.30 5.50
C ARG A 78 3.72 -20.16 5.06
N THR A 79 3.16 -18.96 5.18
CA THR A 79 1.77 -18.67 4.76
C THR A 79 1.57 -19.00 3.28
N TYR A 80 2.53 -18.66 2.42
CA TYR A 80 2.47 -18.94 0.99
C TYR A 80 2.50 -20.44 0.69
N ARG A 81 3.34 -21.20 1.39
CA ARG A 81 3.36 -22.66 1.28
C ARG A 81 2.05 -23.29 1.76
N GLU A 82 1.51 -22.82 2.88
CA GLU A 82 0.31 -23.41 3.50
C GLU A 82 -0.98 -23.09 2.73
N LEU A 83 -1.13 -21.85 2.25
CA LEU A 83 -2.35 -21.43 1.56
C LEU A 83 -2.31 -21.69 0.04
N TYR A 84 -1.13 -21.64 -0.57
CA TYR A 84 -0.99 -21.66 -2.02
C TYR A 84 -0.08 -22.79 -2.54
N ALA A 85 0.46 -23.64 -1.67
CA ALA A 85 1.44 -24.68 -2.03
C ALA A 85 2.64 -24.12 -2.82
N MET A 86 3.02 -22.87 -2.53
CA MET A 86 4.12 -22.18 -3.19
C MET A 86 5.34 -22.08 -2.27
N GLU A 87 6.46 -22.61 -2.71
CA GLU A 87 7.75 -22.43 -2.03
C GLU A 87 8.32 -21.05 -2.37
N VAL A 88 8.48 -20.22 -1.35
CA VAL A 88 8.99 -18.84 -1.45
C VAL A 88 10.23 -18.73 -0.58
N ASP A 89 11.38 -18.37 -1.17
CA ASP A 89 12.59 -18.09 -0.39
C ASP A 89 12.46 -16.70 0.28
N PRO A 90 12.40 -16.64 1.63
CA PRO A 90 12.23 -15.37 2.32
C PRO A 90 13.42 -14.42 2.15
N GLU A 91 14.61 -14.90 1.79
CA GLU A 91 15.80 -14.04 1.62
C GLU A 91 15.90 -13.41 0.23
N THR A 92 15.32 -14.03 -0.80
CA THR A 92 15.49 -13.59 -2.19
C THR A 92 14.19 -13.19 -2.89
N MET A 93 13.03 -13.61 -2.37
CA MET A 93 11.73 -13.43 -3.04
C MET A 93 10.73 -12.56 -2.25
N LEU A 94 11.10 -12.05 -1.07
CA LEU A 94 10.22 -11.26 -0.23
C LEU A 94 10.82 -9.91 0.17
N THR A 95 10.06 -8.85 -0.14
CA THR A 95 10.32 -7.48 0.30
C THR A 95 9.09 -6.93 1.00
N VAL A 96 9.22 -6.55 2.27
CA VAL A 96 8.17 -5.88 3.04
C VAL A 96 8.15 -4.40 2.69
N THR A 97 6.97 -3.84 2.49
CA THR A 97 6.73 -2.45 2.11
C THR A 97 5.69 -1.81 3.03
N CYS A 98 5.58 -0.49 3.01
CA CYS A 98 4.58 0.28 3.76
C CYS A 98 3.21 0.19 3.07
N GLY A 99 2.64 -1.02 3.11
CA GLY A 99 1.36 -1.33 2.47
C GLY A 99 1.46 -1.60 0.97
N SER A 100 0.35 -2.07 0.39
CA SER A 100 0.27 -2.45 -1.02
C SER A 100 0.51 -1.28 -1.98
N THR A 101 0.20 -0.04 -1.57
CA THR A 101 0.47 1.16 -2.36
C THR A 101 1.96 1.36 -2.62
N GLU A 102 2.82 1.19 -1.58
CA GLU A 102 4.27 1.25 -1.78
C GLU A 102 4.75 0.05 -2.63
N ALA A 103 4.27 -1.16 -2.35
CA ALA A 103 4.63 -2.33 -3.16
C ALA A 103 4.42 -2.09 -4.65
N MET A 104 3.22 -1.62 -5.01
CA MET A 104 2.82 -1.32 -6.37
C MET A 104 3.74 -0.28 -7.02
N ILE A 105 3.93 0.89 -6.40
CA ILE A 105 4.73 1.96 -7.02
C ILE A 105 6.21 1.59 -7.09
N SER A 106 6.76 0.92 -6.05
CA SER A 106 8.14 0.46 -6.04
C SER A 106 8.40 -0.58 -7.13
N THR A 107 7.45 -1.49 -7.38
CA THR A 107 7.55 -2.44 -8.50
C THR A 107 7.56 -1.73 -9.84
N LEU A 108 6.60 -0.83 -10.09
CA LEU A 108 6.51 -0.09 -11.37
C LEU A 108 7.77 0.76 -11.62
N LEU A 109 8.27 1.45 -10.60
CA LEU A 109 9.51 2.23 -10.71
C LEU A 109 10.76 1.37 -10.95
N ALA A 110 10.73 0.09 -10.55
CA ALA A 110 11.86 -0.82 -10.71
C ALA A 110 11.90 -1.52 -12.08
N ILE A 111 10.74 -1.74 -12.72
CA ILE A 111 10.65 -2.57 -13.93
C ILE A 111 10.21 -1.83 -15.20
N CYS A 112 9.71 -0.59 -15.10
CA CYS A 112 9.24 0.18 -16.24
C CYS A 112 10.15 1.38 -16.54
N ASP A 113 10.47 1.57 -17.82
CA ASP A 113 11.13 2.75 -18.36
C ASP A 113 10.16 3.64 -19.17
N PRO A 114 10.51 4.92 -19.44
CA PRO A 114 9.71 5.78 -20.30
C PRO A 114 9.53 5.20 -21.70
N GLY A 115 8.27 4.95 -22.09
CA GLY A 115 7.90 4.36 -23.37
C GLY A 115 7.39 2.93 -23.26
N ASP A 116 7.55 2.27 -22.11
CA ASP A 116 6.94 0.98 -21.84
C ASP A 116 5.42 1.09 -21.70
N GLU A 117 4.73 0.02 -22.09
CA GLU A 117 3.29 -0.10 -21.99
C GLU A 117 2.91 -1.03 -20.82
N VAL A 118 1.95 -0.60 -20.00
CA VAL A 118 1.41 -1.39 -18.88
C VAL A 118 -0.07 -1.67 -19.14
N ILE A 119 -0.45 -2.94 -19.17
CA ILE A 119 -1.85 -3.36 -19.33
C ILE A 119 -2.56 -3.25 -17.98
N VAL A 120 -3.65 -2.47 -17.94
CA VAL A 120 -4.51 -2.31 -16.76
C VAL A 120 -5.91 -2.82 -17.10
N LEU A 121 -6.42 -3.78 -16.33
CA LEU A 121 -7.73 -4.39 -16.57
C LEU A 121 -8.84 -3.63 -15.84
N GLU A 122 -9.90 -3.27 -16.55
CA GLU A 122 -11.05 -2.54 -15.98
C GLU A 122 -12.11 -3.49 -15.39
N PRO A 123 -12.77 -3.11 -14.27
CA PRO A 123 -12.50 -1.93 -13.45
C PRO A 123 -11.23 -2.12 -12.60
N PHE A 124 -10.39 -1.09 -12.54
CA PHE A 124 -9.12 -1.13 -11.79
C PHE A 124 -9.17 -0.36 -10.48
N TYR A 125 -8.23 -0.69 -9.58
CA TYR A 125 -7.97 0.11 -8.40
C TYR A 125 -7.35 1.46 -8.80
N GLU A 126 -7.92 2.57 -8.32
CA GLU A 126 -7.57 3.95 -8.75
C GLU A 126 -6.06 4.23 -8.79
N ASN A 127 -5.27 3.64 -7.88
CA ASN A 127 -3.82 3.85 -7.84
C ASN A 127 -3.02 3.17 -8.98
N TYR A 128 -3.63 2.30 -9.81
CA TYR A 128 -2.96 1.70 -10.97
C TYR A 128 -2.85 2.66 -12.17
N GLY A 129 -3.75 3.64 -12.25
CA GLY A 129 -3.71 4.70 -13.25
C GLY A 129 -3.11 5.98 -12.67
N PRO A 130 -2.35 6.76 -13.45
CA PRO A 130 -2.20 8.17 -13.18
C PRO A 130 -3.50 8.86 -13.62
N ASP A 131 -4.44 9.05 -12.69
CA ASP A 131 -5.51 10.04 -12.86
C ASP A 131 -4.91 11.45 -13.01
#